data_AF-A0A914T1S3-F1
#
_entry.id   AF-A0A914T1S3-F1
#
_cell.length_a   1.000
_cell.length_b   1.000
_cell.length_c   1.000
_cell.angle_alpha   90.00
_cell.angle_beta   90.00
_cell.angle_gamma   90.00
#
_symmetry.space_group_name_H-M   'P 1'
#
loop_
_entity.id
_entity.type
_entity.pdbx_description
1 polymer ?
#
loop_
_entity_poly.entity_id
_entity_poly.type
_entity_poly.pdbx_seq_one_letter_code
_entity_poly.pdbx_strand_id
1 'polypeptide(L)'
;MSVKEWIKEELKQKPNIFTQALSECFCTCLMVFIGLGTMATAFFKGEGFGVGVQLGWAFAMTISVYMGVRISAQLDPAISFMFFTLGHMSFGRFILYFIAQTFGAFIAAAMIFGIYYG
;
A
#
# COMPACT_ATOMS: atom_id res chain seq x y z
N MET A 1 -35.90 -1.31 -9.02
CA MET A 1 -34.47 -1.44 -8.71
C MET A 1 -34.32 -1.54 -7.21
N SER A 2 -34.04 -2.75 -6.71
CA SER A 2 -33.89 -3.03 -5.29
C SER A 2 -32.53 -2.52 -4.79
N VAL A 3 -32.43 -2.07 -3.54
CA VAL A 3 -31.15 -1.67 -2.90
C VAL A 3 -30.08 -2.77 -3.05
N LYS A 4 -30.49 -4.05 -3.03
CA LYS A 4 -29.58 -5.19 -3.24
C LYS A 4 -29.04 -5.28 -4.68
N GLU A 5 -29.81 -4.82 -5.66
CA GLU A 5 -29.40 -4.77 -7.07
C GLU A 5 -28.46 -3.58 -7.31
N TRP A 6 -28.76 -2.42 -6.71
CA TRP A 6 -27.88 -1.24 -6.74
C TRP A 6 -26.51 -1.53 -6.11
N ILE A 7 -26.47 -2.20 -4.94
CA ILE A 7 -25.22 -2.64 -4.31
C ILE A 7 -24.48 -3.63 -5.21
N LYS A 8 -25.17 -4.56 -5.87
CA LYS A 8 -24.54 -5.51 -6.80
C LYS A 8 -23.99 -4.85 -8.06
N GLU A 9 -24.61 -3.79 -8.56
CA GLU A 9 -24.14 -3.04 -9.73
C GLU A 9 -22.93 -2.16 -9.40
N GLU A 10 -22.95 -1.44 -8.28
CA GLU A 10 -21.80 -0.71 -7.73
C GLU A 10 -20.58 -1.64 -7.52
N LEU A 11 -20.81 -2.87 -7.05
CA LEU A 11 -19.76 -3.87 -6.87
C LEU A 11 -19.29 -4.54 -8.17
N LYS A 12 -19.98 -4.34 -9.30
CA LYS A 12 -19.73 -5.08 -10.55
C LYS A 12 -18.67 -4.44 -11.43
N GLN A 13 -18.42 -3.15 -11.29
CA GLN A 13 -17.36 -2.49 -12.06
C GLN A 13 -16.00 -2.80 -11.43
N LYS A 14 -15.26 -3.72 -12.07
CA LYS A 14 -13.82 -3.85 -11.78
C LYS A 14 -13.14 -2.54 -12.19
N PRO A 15 -12.45 -1.85 -11.27
CA PRO A 15 -11.75 -0.61 -11.61
C PRO A 15 -10.72 -0.89 -12.70
N ASN A 16 -10.41 0.13 -13.51
CA ASN A 16 -9.41 0.02 -14.57
C ASN A 16 -8.04 -0.38 -13.97
N ILE A 17 -7.24 -1.14 -14.72
CA ILE A 17 -5.92 -1.60 -14.28
C ILE A 17 -4.99 -0.43 -13.91
N PHE A 18 -5.13 0.71 -14.59
CA PHE A 18 -4.43 1.96 -14.25
C PHE A 18 -4.86 2.51 -12.89
N THR A 19 -6.17 2.53 -12.60
CA THR A 19 -6.71 2.96 -11.30
C THR A 19 -6.22 2.05 -10.18
N GLN A 20 -6.13 0.75 -10.45
CA GLN A 20 -5.58 -0.21 -9.50
C GLN A 20 -4.08 0.00 -9.25
N ALA A 21 -3.28 0.19 -10.30
CA ALA A 21 -1.86 0.49 -10.16
C ALA A 21 -1.63 1.80 -9.38
N LEU A 22 -2.44 2.83 -9.63
CA LEU A 22 -2.38 4.08 -8.88
C LEU A 22 -2.76 3.89 -7.42
N SER A 23 -3.79 3.08 -7.13
CA SER A 23 -4.18 2.69 -5.78
C SER A 23 -3.04 1.97 -5.05
N GLU A 24 -2.40 0.99 -5.70
CA GLU A 24 -1.26 0.27 -5.15
C GLU A 24 -0.08 1.20 -4.87
N CYS A 25 0.25 2.10 -5.80
CA CYS A 25 1.32 3.09 -5.61
C CYS A 25 1.03 3.99 -4.41
N PHE A 26 -0.19 4.54 -4.32
CA PHE A 26 -0.57 5.45 -3.25
C PHE A 26 -0.61 4.76 -1.89
N CYS A 27 -1.23 3.58 -1.80
CA CYS A 27 -1.33 2.83 -0.55
C CYS A 27 0.05 2.37 -0.08
N THR A 28 0.93 1.94 -0.98
CA THR A 28 2.32 1.58 -0.64
C THR A 28 3.10 2.80 -0.17
N CYS A 29 2.96 3.95 -0.84
CA CYS A 29 3.59 5.20 -0.43
C CYS A 29 3.15 5.58 0.99
N LEU A 30 1.85 5.53 1.28
CA LEU A 30 1.33 5.88 2.60
C LEU A 30 1.85 4.93 3.70
N MET A 31 1.81 3.62 3.45
CA MET A 31 2.30 2.61 4.38
C MET A 31 3.78 2.83 4.71
N VAL A 32 4.61 2.98 3.67
CA VAL A 32 6.06 3.15 3.82
C VAL A 32 6.38 4.49 4.47
N PHE A 33 5.66 5.56 4.14
CA PHE A 33 5.89 6.88 4.74
C PHE A 33 5.65 6.87 6.25
N ILE A 34 4.51 6.34 6.69
CA ILE A 34 4.19 6.27 8.12
C ILE A 34 5.13 5.29 8.83
N GLY A 35 5.38 4.11 8.25
CA GLY A 35 6.27 3.10 8.81
C GLY A 35 7.70 3.60 9.00
N LEU A 36 8.30 4.14 7.95
CA LEU A 36 9.65 4.74 8.02
C LEU A 36 9.68 5.96 8.93
N GLY A 37 8.63 6.79 8.97
CA GLY A 37 8.53 7.92 9.88
C GLY A 37 8.57 7.50 11.36
N THR A 38 7.93 6.38 11.71
CA THR A 38 8.00 5.84 13.08
C THR A 38 9.41 5.36 13.43
N MET A 39 10.10 4.71 12.48
CA MET A 39 11.48 4.27 12.67
C MET A 39 12.45 5.46 12.77
N ALA A 40 12.31 6.45 11.88
CA ALA A 40 13.14 7.64 11.89
C ALA A 40 12.96 8.42 13.21
N THR A 41 11.71 8.63 13.65
CA THR A 41 11.43 9.27 14.95
C THR A 41 12.12 8.56 16.11
N ALA A 42 12.01 7.23 16.17
CA ALA A 42 12.64 6.45 17.23
C ALA A 42 14.18 6.59 17.19
N PHE A 43 14.76 6.48 16.00
CA PHE A 43 16.21 6.61 15.78
C PHE A 43 16.75 7.97 16.23
N PHE A 44 16.14 9.08 15.78
CA PHE A 44 16.60 10.43 16.11
C PHE A 44 16.37 10.82 17.58
N LYS A 45 15.39 10.20 18.24
CA LYS A 45 15.19 10.37 19.68
C LYS A 45 16.14 9.52 20.54
N GLY A 46 16.92 8.63 19.94
CA GLY A 46 17.72 7.64 20.67
C GLY A 46 16.87 6.59 21.38
N GLU A 47 15.62 6.41 20.95
CA GLU A 47 14.74 5.34 21.43
C GLU A 47 15.03 4.05 20.63
N GLY A 48 15.01 2.91 21.30
CA GLY A 48 15.10 1.62 20.61
C GLY A 48 13.87 1.34 19.73
N PHE A 49 14.01 0.42 18.76
CA PHE A 49 12.89 -0.04 17.93
C PHE A 49 11.95 -0.98 18.73
N GLY A 50 11.23 -0.41 19.69
CA GLY A 50 10.31 -1.11 20.58
C GLY A 50 8.88 -1.23 20.03
N VAL A 51 7.94 -1.50 20.93
CA VAL A 51 6.53 -1.72 20.61
C VAL A 51 5.89 -0.54 19.86
N GLY A 52 6.31 0.70 20.13
CA GLY A 52 5.79 1.88 19.44
C GLY A 52 6.02 1.85 17.92
N VAL A 53 7.20 1.39 17.48
CA VAL A 53 7.52 1.26 16.04
C VAL A 53 6.72 0.12 15.42
N GLN A 54 6.59 -1.01 16.13
CA GLN A 54 5.80 -2.16 15.65
C GLN A 54 4.31 -1.80 15.48
N LEU A 55 3.74 -1.10 16.47
CA LEU A 55 2.37 -0.59 16.38
C LEU A 55 2.24 0.45 15.27
N GLY A 56 3.22 1.34 15.11
CA GLY A 56 3.27 2.31 14.02
C GLY A 56 3.15 1.65 12.65
N TRP A 57 3.93 0.61 12.41
CA TRP A 57 3.85 -0.20 11.17
C TRP A 57 2.50 -0.93 11.02
N ALA A 58 1.97 -1.52 12.10
CA ALA A 58 0.68 -2.21 12.06
C ALA A 58 -0.47 -1.27 11.73
N PHE A 59 -0.49 -0.06 12.31
CA PHE A 59 -1.47 0.97 11.99
C PHE A 59 -1.29 1.50 10.57
N ALA A 60 -0.05 1.75 10.14
CA ALA A 60 0.26 2.19 8.78
C ALA A 60 -0.30 1.20 7.74
N MET A 61 -0.06 -0.10 7.94
CA MET A 61 -0.58 -1.16 7.08
C MET A 61 -2.11 -1.19 7.09
N THR A 62 -2.73 -1.17 8.27
CA THR A 62 -4.20 -1.22 8.42
C THR A 62 -4.90 -0.06 7.71
N ILE A 63 -4.41 1.17 7.91
CA ILE A 63 -4.96 2.37 7.28
C ILE A 63 -4.81 2.27 5.76
N SER A 64 -3.62 1.90 5.28
CA SER A 64 -3.31 1.85 3.86
C SER A 64 -4.13 0.76 3.14
N VAL A 65 -4.34 -0.40 3.77
CA VAL A 65 -5.23 -1.45 3.25
C VAL A 65 -6.68 -0.96 3.21
N TYR A 66 -7.17 -0.33 4.29
CA TYR A 66 -8.54 0.16 4.35
C TYR A 66 -8.85 1.22 3.27
N MET A 67 -7.85 2.05 2.93
CA MET A 67 -7.97 3.03 1.85
C MET A 67 -8.05 2.38 0.46
N GLY A 68 -7.29 1.30 0.22
CA GLY A 68 -7.21 0.65 -1.10
C GLY A 68 -8.16 -0.55 -1.30
N VAL A 69 -8.82 -1.05 -0.26
CA VAL A 69 -9.54 -2.35 -0.27
C VAL A 69 -10.62 -2.46 -1.35
N ARG A 70 -11.25 -1.34 -1.74
CA ARG A 70 -12.27 -1.30 -2.79
C ARG A 70 -11.70 -1.36 -4.21
N ILE A 71 -10.41 -1.05 -4.38
CA ILE A 71 -9.76 -0.94 -5.68
C ILE A 71 -8.70 -2.04 -5.84
N SER A 72 -7.61 -1.90 -5.09
CA SER A 72 -6.50 -2.84 -5.00
C SER A 72 -5.61 -2.43 -3.83
N ALA A 73 -5.37 -3.37 -2.92
CA ALA A 73 -4.59 -3.15 -1.70
C ALA A 73 -3.70 -4.37 -1.38
N GLN A 74 -2.75 -4.68 -2.28
CA GLN A 74 -1.73 -5.68 -2.02
C GLN A 74 -0.53 -5.07 -1.28
N LEU A 75 -0.15 -3.83 -1.62
CA LEU A 75 0.88 -3.01 -0.94
C LEU A 75 2.28 -3.63 -0.89
N ASP A 76 2.44 -4.83 -1.44
CA ASP A 76 3.64 -5.64 -1.35
C ASP A 76 3.80 -6.48 -2.63
N PRO A 77 4.93 -6.33 -3.33
CA PRO A 77 5.28 -7.16 -4.46
C PRO A 77 5.25 -8.67 -4.18
N ALA A 78 5.58 -9.10 -2.95
CA ALA A 78 5.55 -10.51 -2.57
C ALA A 78 4.12 -11.06 -2.51
N ILE A 79 3.17 -10.25 -2.03
CA ILE A 79 1.75 -10.60 -2.03
C ILE A 79 1.23 -10.66 -3.47
N SER A 80 1.61 -9.69 -4.32
CA SER A 80 1.26 -9.73 -5.74
C SER A 80 1.85 -10.96 -6.44
N PHE A 81 3.07 -11.38 -6.08
CA PHE A 81 3.68 -12.62 -6.58
C PHE A 81 2.93 -13.86 -6.11
N MET A 82 2.49 -13.92 -4.85
CA MET A 82 1.65 -15.01 -4.35
C MET A 82 0.37 -15.14 -5.17
N PHE A 83 -0.35 -14.05 -5.43
CA PHE A 83 -1.55 -14.08 -6.28
C PHE A 83 -1.27 -14.49 -7.73
N PHE A 84 -0.08 -14.15 -8.25
CA PHE A 84 0.36 -14.64 -9.55
C PHE A 84 0.59 -16.15 -9.54
N THR A 85 1.31 -16.69 -8.54
CA THR A 85 1.55 -18.14 -8.42
C THR A 85 0.27 -18.96 -8.21
N LEU A 86 -0.73 -18.38 -7.56
CA LEU A 86 -2.04 -19.00 -7.35
C LEU A 86 -2.96 -18.89 -8.60
N GLY A 87 -2.51 -18.24 -9.67
CA GLY A 87 -3.29 -18.07 -10.90
C GLY A 87 -4.42 -17.04 -10.81
N HIS A 88 -4.42 -16.21 -9.76
CA HIS A 88 -5.43 -15.16 -9.54
C HIS A 88 -5.07 -13.83 -10.22
N MET A 89 -3.89 -13.74 -10.85
CA MET A 89 -3.37 -12.55 -11.51
C MET A 89 -2.61 -12.89 -12.78
N SER A 90 -2.73 -12.07 -13.83
CA SER A 90 -1.92 -12.20 -15.05
C SER A 90 -0.53 -11.63 -14.84
N PHE A 91 0.47 -12.16 -15.58
CA PHE A 91 1.87 -11.72 -15.49
C PHE A 91 2.03 -10.21 -15.76
N GLY A 92 1.35 -9.68 -16.78
CA GLY A 92 1.41 -8.24 -17.09
C GLY A 92 0.88 -7.35 -15.96
N ARG A 93 -0.15 -7.80 -15.24
CA ARG A 93 -0.69 -7.08 -14.08
C ARG A 93 0.25 -7.14 -12.88
N PHE A 94 0.89 -8.30 -12.67
CA PHE A 94 1.93 -8.46 -11.65
C PHE A 94 3.09 -7.47 -11.85
N ILE A 95 3.64 -7.37 -13.06
CA ILE A 95 4.74 -6.44 -13.35
C ILE A 95 4.31 -4.98 -13.15
N LEU A 96 3.10 -4.61 -13.58
CA LEU A 96 2.60 -3.25 -13.38
C LEU A 96 2.48 -2.91 -11.89
N TYR A 97 1.98 -3.84 -11.09
CA TYR A 97 1.84 -3.67 -9.65
C TYR A 97 3.20 -3.59 -8.96
N PHE A 98 4.14 -4.46 -9.33
CA PHE A 98 5.50 -4.45 -8.81
C PHE A 98 6.15 -3.06 -9.01
N ILE A 99 6.04 -2.51 -10.22
CA ILE A 99 6.57 -1.17 -10.54
C ILE A 99 5.85 -0.10 -9.73
N ALA A 100 4.52 -0.14 -9.66
CA ALA A 100 3.72 0.85 -8.93
C ALA A 100 4.03 0.85 -7.43
N GLN A 101 4.12 -0.33 -6.80
CA GLN A 101 4.46 -0.48 -5.39
C GLN A 101 5.89 0.00 -5.10
N THR A 102 6.86 -0.40 -5.93
CA THR A 102 8.26 0.03 -5.80
C THR A 102 8.40 1.54 -5.93
N PHE A 103 7.69 2.13 -6.90
CA PHE A 103 7.69 3.58 -7.10
C PHE A 103 7.05 4.33 -5.92
N GLY A 104 5.93 3.82 -5.39
CA GLY A 104 5.30 4.37 -4.18
C GLY A 104 6.22 4.33 -2.97
N ALA A 105 6.90 3.19 -2.74
CA ALA A 105 7.87 3.06 -1.65
C ALA A 105 9.07 4.01 -1.81
N PHE A 106 9.56 4.19 -3.04
CA PHE A 106 10.64 5.13 -3.34
C PHE A 106 10.26 6.58 -3.03
N ILE A 107 9.06 7.02 -3.44
CA ILE A 107 8.55 8.37 -3.12
C ILE A 107 8.49 8.57 -1.60
N ALA A 108 7.93 7.61 -0.88
CA ALA A 108 7.83 7.68 0.58
C ALA A 108 9.19 7.78 1.27
N ALA A 109 10.18 6.99 0.83
CA ALA A 109 11.54 7.05 1.34
C ALA A 109 12.19 8.42 1.06
N ALA A 110 12.00 8.97 -0.15
CA ALA A 110 12.49 10.30 -0.51
C ALA A 110 11.85 11.40 0.35
N MET A 111 10.55 11.30 0.66
CA MET A 111 9.86 12.24 1.55
C MET A 111 10.41 12.18 2.98
N ILE A 112 10.59 10.99 3.54
CA ILE A 112 11.17 10.83 4.88
C ILE A 112 12.61 11.35 4.91
N PHE A 113 13.41 11.06 3.88
CA PHE A 113 14.74 11.64 3.76
C PHE A 113 14.69 13.16 3.77
N GLY A 114 13.80 13.79 2.98
CA GLY A 114 13.64 15.24 2.98
C GLY A 114 13.21 15.84 4.32
N ILE A 115 12.40 15.13 5.11
CA ILE A 115 11.93 15.59 6.43
C ILE A 115 13.04 15.53 7.49
N TYR A 116 13.85 14.47 7.49
CA TYR A 116 14.85 14.23 8.55
C TYR A 116 16.28 14.67 8.18
N TYR A 117 16.54 15.00 6.92
CA TYR A 117 17.83 15.51 6.48
C TYR A 117 17.99 17.03 6.72
N GLY A 118 16.88 17.76 6.86
CA GLY A 118 16.87 19.18 7.24
C GLY A 118 17.10 19.39 8.73
#